data_AF-A0A945K4D0-F1
#
_entry.id   AF-A0A945K4D0-F1
#
_cell.length_a   1.000
_cell.length_b   1.000
_cell.length_c   1.000
_cell.angle_alpha   90.00
_cell.angle_beta   90.00
_cell.angle_gamma   90.00
#
_symmetry.space_group_name_H-M   'P 1'
#
loop_
_entity.id
_entity.type
_entity.pdbx_description
1 polymer ?
#
loop_
_entity_poly.entity_id
_entity_poly.type
_entity_poly.pdbx_seq_one_letter_code
_entity_poly.pdbx_strand_id
1 'polypeptide(L)'
;MGTTNDMRCDSEGNLYVTRYGKGTIAVLSPAGQLQEEIPLQGKNPTNIAFGGPEGRTAFVTVGDRGCIEAFRTRHPGRSWILLHPDLHDD
;
A
#
# COMPACT_ATOMS: atom_id res chain seq x y z
N MET A 1 -4.54 19.12 9.88
CA MET A 1 -3.42 18.20 10.09
C MET A 1 -3.79 16.86 9.47
N GLY A 2 -3.07 16.42 8.45
CA GLY A 2 -3.21 15.06 7.90
C GLY A 2 -1.98 14.28 8.35
N THR A 3 -2.12 13.45 9.38
CA THR A 3 -1.05 12.59 9.88
C THR A 3 -0.97 11.34 9.00
N THR A 4 0.24 10.83 8.76
CA THR A 4 0.45 9.52 8.13
C THR A 4 0.45 8.46 9.23
N ASN A 5 -0.28 7.35 9.04
CA ASN A 5 -0.42 6.33 10.09
C ASN A 5 0.46 5.09 9.86
N ASP A 6 0.59 4.62 8.62
CA ASP A 6 1.49 3.52 8.23
C ASP A 6 1.91 3.62 6.76
N MET A 7 2.96 2.88 6.39
CA MET A 7 3.52 2.80 5.05
C MET A 7 4.14 1.42 4.72
N ARG A 8 4.08 1.00 3.46
CA ARG A 8 4.75 -0.24 2.96
C ARG A 8 5.34 -0.02 1.58
N CYS A 9 6.40 -0.76 1.25
CA CYS A 9 7.02 -0.75 -0.07
C CYS A 9 6.54 -1.91 -0.94
N ASP A 10 6.39 -1.65 -2.23
CA ASP A 10 6.41 -2.70 -3.24
C ASP A 10 7.86 -3.15 -3.55
N SER A 11 7.98 -4.12 -4.44
CA SER A 11 9.24 -4.74 -4.88
C SER A 11 10.15 -3.82 -5.69
N GLU A 12 9.62 -2.78 -6.33
CA GLU A 12 10.40 -1.76 -7.04
C GLU A 12 10.86 -0.63 -6.11
N GLY A 13 10.45 -0.67 -4.83
CA GLY A 13 10.77 0.33 -3.83
C GLY A 13 9.81 1.52 -3.82
N ASN A 14 8.67 1.46 -4.53
CA ASN A 14 7.65 2.49 -4.38
C ASN A 14 7.01 2.39 -3.00
N LEU A 15 6.84 3.53 -2.34
CA LEU A 15 6.31 3.63 -0.99
C LEU A 15 4.83 3.98 -1.01
N TYR A 16 4.00 3.11 -0.47
CA TYR A 16 2.57 3.31 -0.29
C TYR A 16 2.31 3.85 1.11
N VAL A 17 1.69 5.01 1.21
CA VAL A 17 1.55 5.79 2.44
C VAL A 17 0.09 6.12 2.71
N THR A 18 -0.43 5.71 3.87
CA THR A 18 -1.79 6.09 4.30
C THR A 18 -1.87 7.58 4.61
N ARG A 19 -2.90 8.27 4.10
CA ARG A 19 -3.15 9.69 4.39
C ARG A 19 -4.42 9.86 5.20
N TYR A 20 -4.28 9.85 6.52
CA TYR A 20 -5.39 9.98 7.45
C TYR A 20 -6.13 11.32 7.28
N GLY A 21 -7.45 11.29 7.36
CA GLY A 21 -8.34 12.43 7.11
C GLY A 21 -8.54 12.78 5.64
N LYS A 22 -7.58 12.44 4.76
CA LYS A 22 -7.69 12.64 3.32
C LYS A 22 -8.40 11.48 2.61
N GLY A 23 -8.31 10.26 3.14
CA GLY A 23 -8.93 9.08 2.52
C GLY A 23 -8.22 8.60 1.26
N THR A 24 -6.89 8.68 1.26
CA THR A 24 -6.07 8.27 0.10
C THR A 24 -4.86 7.45 0.55
N ILE A 25 -4.36 6.63 -0.37
CA ILE A 25 -3.00 6.09 -0.32
C ILE A 25 -2.15 6.88 -1.30
N ALA A 26 -1.10 7.54 -0.82
CA ALA A 26 -0.09 8.15 -1.69
C ALA A 26 0.96 7.11 -2.07
N VAL A 27 1.29 7.03 -3.36
CA VAL A 27 2.36 6.19 -3.88
C VAL A 27 3.52 7.10 -4.25
N LEU A 28 4.65 6.95 -3.56
CA LEU A 28 5.87 7.70 -3.81
C LEU A 28 6.89 6.80 -4.51
N SER A 29 7.64 7.34 -5.46
CA SER A 29 8.78 6.63 -6.05
C SER A 29 9.90 6.44 -5.02
N PRO A 30 10.91 5.59 -5.29
CA PRO A 30 12.10 5.47 -4.44
C PRO A 30 12.83 6.81 -4.22
N ALA A 31 12.69 7.76 -5.15
CA ALA A 31 13.23 9.11 -5.04
C ALA A 31 12.33 10.08 -4.23
N GLY A 32 11.24 9.59 -3.63
CA GLY A 32 10.29 10.36 -2.83
C GLY A 32 9.30 11.20 -3.63
N GLN A 33 9.19 10.99 -4.95
CA GLN A 33 8.28 11.77 -5.80
C GLN A 33 6.89 11.14 -5.81
N LEU A 34 5.84 11.93 -5.58
CA LEU A 34 4.46 11.47 -5.67
C LEU A 34 4.12 11.01 -7.09
N GLN A 35 3.84 9.72 -7.25
CA GLN A 35 3.46 9.10 -8.53
C GLN A 35 1.94 9.03 -8.68
N GLU A 36 1.24 8.66 -7.61
CA GLU A 36 -0.20 8.40 -7.64
C GLU A 36 -0.84 8.70 -6.28
N GLU A 37 -2.11 9.11 -6.29
CA GLU A 37 -2.97 9.07 -5.11
C GLU A 37 -4.19 8.19 -5.39
N ILE A 38 -4.30 7.10 -4.64
CA ILE A 38 -5.38 6.13 -4.78
C ILE A 38 -6.49 6.52 -3.81
N PRO A 39 -7.70 6.87 -4.30
CA PRO A 39 -8.82 7.21 -3.43
C PRO A 39 -9.39 5.97 -2.75
N LEU A 40 -9.74 6.13 -1.47
CA LEU A 40 -10.51 5.17 -0.70
C LEU A 40 -11.93 5.70 -0.49
N GLN A 41 -12.83 4.82 -0.11
CA GLN A 41 -14.21 5.22 0.19
C GLN A 41 -14.32 5.86 1.59
N GLY A 42 -13.48 5.46 2.55
CA GLY A 42 -13.36 6.10 3.86
C GLY A 42 -12.22 7.12 3.95
N LYS A 43 -12.30 7.99 4.95
CA LYS A 43 -11.36 9.11 5.14
C LYS A 43 -10.22 8.80 6.09
N ASN A 44 -10.34 7.76 6.90
CA ASN A 44 -9.40 7.49 7.99
C ASN A 44 -8.66 6.16 7.79
N PRO A 45 -7.84 6.00 6.71
CA PRO A 45 -6.98 4.84 6.59
C PRO A 45 -5.94 4.83 7.72
N THR A 46 -5.75 3.68 8.34
CA THR A 46 -4.87 3.52 9.52
C THR A 46 -3.69 2.58 9.31
N ASN A 47 -3.79 1.62 8.39
CA ASN A 47 -2.72 0.67 8.08
C ASN A 47 -2.80 0.23 6.61
N ILE A 48 -1.70 -0.26 6.05
CA ILE A 48 -1.64 -0.89 4.74
C ILE A 48 -0.70 -2.10 4.75
N ALA A 49 -1.11 -3.19 4.11
CA ALA A 49 -0.30 -4.38 3.91
C ALA A 49 -0.50 -4.98 2.51
N PHE A 50 0.53 -5.63 1.98
CA PHE A 50 0.45 -6.36 0.72
C PHE A 50 0.19 -7.85 0.96
N GLY A 51 -0.56 -8.48 0.07
CA GLY A 51 -0.85 -9.92 0.11
C GLY A 51 -1.59 -10.42 -1.13
N GLY A 52 -2.32 -11.51 -0.97
CA GLY A 52 -2.99 -12.23 -2.06
C GLY A 52 -2.04 -13.19 -2.81
N PRO A 53 -2.56 -13.96 -3.78
CA PRO A 53 -1.84 -15.08 -4.42
C PRO A 53 -0.51 -14.71 -5.08
N GLU A 54 -0.33 -13.44 -5.43
CA GLU A 54 0.86 -12.93 -6.11
C GLU A 54 1.49 -11.74 -5.37
N GLY A 55 1.08 -11.47 -4.13
CA GLY A 55 1.54 -10.28 -3.38
C GLY A 55 1.09 -8.93 -3.96
N ARG A 56 0.26 -8.94 -5.01
CA ARG A 56 -0.21 -7.77 -5.78
C ARG A 56 -1.56 -7.20 -5.32
N THR A 57 -1.96 -7.48 -4.09
CA THR A 57 -3.16 -6.88 -3.48
C THR A 57 -2.75 -6.09 -2.25
N ALA A 58 -3.10 -4.80 -2.23
CA ALA A 58 -2.98 -3.97 -1.03
C ALA A 58 -4.28 -4.04 -0.24
N PHE A 59 -4.17 -4.26 1.07
CA PHE A 59 -5.26 -4.25 2.05
C PHE A 59 -5.07 -3.05 2.97
N VAL A 60 -6.13 -2.27 3.18
CA VAL A 60 -6.09 -1.03 3.96
C VAL A 60 -7.17 -1.10 5.04
N THR A 61 -6.78 -0.92 6.30
CA THR A 61 -7.75 -0.77 7.39
C THR A 61 -8.28 0.67 7.40
N VAL A 62 -9.60 0.83 7.43
CA VAL A 62 -10.29 2.13 7.29
C VAL A 62 -11.15 2.37 8.53
N GLY A 63 -10.66 3.20 9.44
CA GLY A 63 -11.19 3.33 10.80
C GLY A 63 -12.57 3.98 10.89
N ASP A 64 -12.86 4.98 10.04
CA ASP A 64 -14.16 5.66 10.03
C ASP A 64 -15.30 4.79 9.49
N ARG A 65 -14.95 3.76 8.72
CA ARG A 65 -15.91 2.79 8.18
C ARG A 65 -15.90 1.45 8.93
N GLY A 66 -14.89 1.20 9.76
CA GLY A 66 -14.72 -0.06 10.46
C GLY A 66 -14.51 -1.25 9.51
N CYS A 67 -13.89 -1.04 8.35
CA CYS A 67 -13.73 -2.05 7.32
C CYS A 67 -12.29 -2.17 6.80
N ILE A 68 -12.07 -3.16 5.93
CA ILE A 68 -10.87 -3.30 5.12
C ILE A 68 -11.25 -3.01 3.67
N GLU A 69 -10.55 -2.08 3.04
CA GLU A 69 -10.62 -1.85 1.60
C GLU A 69 -9.43 -2.51 0.93
N ALA A 70 -9.59 -2.97 -0.32
CA ALA A 70 -8.53 -3.63 -1.05
C ALA A 70 -8.50 -3.20 -2.52
N PHE A 71 -7.30 -3.11 -3.08
CA PHE A 71 -7.08 -2.80 -4.49
C PHE A 71 -5.84 -3.53 -5.02
N ARG A 72 -5.77 -3.67 -6.34
CA ARG A 72 -4.64 -4.32 -7.02
C ARG A 72 -3.50 -3.35 -7.24
N THR A 73 -2.27 -3.83 -7.07
CA THR A 73 -1.04 -3.08 -7.32
C THR A 73 -0.30 -3.64 -8.53
N ARG A 74 0.48 -2.79 -9.19
CA ARG A 74 1.28 -3.18 -10.36
C ARG A 74 2.38 -4.18 -9.97
N HIS A 75 3.05 -3.91 -8.86
CA HIS A 75 4.16 -4.70 -8.35
C HIS A 75 3.77 -5.39 -7.03
N PRO A 76 4.30 -6.59 -6.75
CA PRO A 76 4.07 -7.27 -5.48
C PRO A 76 4.72 -6.50 -4.33
N GLY A 77 4.18 -6.66 -3.12
CA GLY A 77 4.80 -6.14 -1.90
C GLY A 77 6.21 -6.68 -1.69
N ARG A 78 7.13 -5.85 -1.17
CA ARG A 78 8.52 -6.25 -0.93
C ARG A 78 8.65 -7.50 -0.05
N SER A 79 7.83 -7.60 0.99
CA SER A 79 7.82 -8.77 1.88
C SER A 79 7.37 -10.05 1.18
N TRP A 80 6.55 -9.95 0.14
CA TRP A 80 6.09 -11.13 -0.61
C TRP A 80 7.25 -11.76 -1.39
N ILE A 81 8.06 -10.95 -2.08
CA ILE A 81 9.26 -11.40 -2.81
C ILE A 81 10.26 -12.05 -1.86
N LEU A 82 10.49 -11.46 -0.68
CA LEU A 82 11.43 -12.01 0.31
C LEU A 82 11.01 -13.37 0.88
N LEU A 83 9.70 -13.66 0.89
CA LEU A 83 9.16 -14.93 1.37
C LEU A 83 9.08 -16.00 0.27
N HIS A 84 9.28 -15.62 -1.00
CA HIS A 84 9.21 -16.53 -2.15
C HIS A 84 10.45 -16.37 -3.06
N PRO A 85 11.68 -16.53 -2.52
CA PRO A 85 12.91 -16.27 -3.27
C PRO A 85 13.03 -17.14 -4.53
N ASP A 86 12.54 -18.38 -4.48
CA ASP A 86 12.65 -19.37 -5.56
C ASP A 86 11.81 -19.05 -6.80
N LEU A 87 10.94 -18.04 -6.74
CA LEU A 87 10.09 -17.60 -7.85
C LEU A 87 10.68 -16.42 -8.64
N HIS A 88 11.90 -15.99 -8.31
CA HIS A 88 12.49 -14.75 -8.81
C HIS A 88 13.92 -14.88 -9.37
N ASP A 89 14.52 -16.07 -9.34
CA ASP A 89 15.79 -16.36 -10.02
C ASP A 89 15.52 -16.77 -11.49
N ASP A 90 15.51 -15.79 -12.40
CA ASP A 90 15.62 -15.95 -13.87
C ASP A 90 16.57 -14.89 -14.46
#